data_AF-A0A5V6Q372-F1
#
_entry.id   AF-A0A5V6Q372-F1
#
_cell.length_a   1.000
_cell.length_b   1.000
_cell.length_c   1.000
_cell.angle_alpha   90.00
_cell.angle_beta   90.00
_cell.angle_gamma   90.00
#
_symmetry.space_group_name_H-M   'P 1'
#
loop_
_entity.id
_entity.type
_entity.pdbx_description
1 polymer ?
#
loop_
_entity_poly.entity_id
_entity_poly.type
_entity_poly.pdbx_seq_one_letter_code
_entity_poly.pdbx_strand_id
1 'polypeptide(L)'
;MRYAIMVTGPAYGTQQASSALQFAHALLNEGHELASVFFYREGVYNANLLTSPASDEYDLVRAWQKLNTQHGVALNICVAAALRRGIIDETEAGRLALPSANLQPGFTLSGLGALAEASLTCDRVVQF
;
A
#
# COMPACT_ATOMS: atom_id res chain seq x y z
N MET A 1 -0.20 9.61 18.89
CA MET A 1 -0.98 8.36 18.76
C MET A 1 -0.38 7.55 17.64
N ARG A 2 -0.57 6.23 17.68
CA ARG A 2 -0.13 5.27 16.67
C ARG A 2 -1.28 4.89 15.76
N TYR A 3 -1.11 5.08 14.47
CA TYR A 3 -2.13 4.85 13.45
C TYR A 3 -1.79 3.67 12.55
N ALA A 4 -2.83 2.99 12.10
CA ALA A 4 -2.81 2.15 10.92
C ALA A 4 -3.82 2.67 9.90
N ILE A 5 -3.46 2.63 8.62
CA ILE A 5 -4.36 3.01 7.52
C ILE A 5 -4.71 1.77 6.70
N MET A 6 -5.97 1.62 6.34
CA MET A 6 -6.42 0.61 5.39
C MET A 6 -6.87 1.30 4.10
N VAL A 7 -6.27 0.93 2.97
CA VAL A 7 -6.61 1.51 1.65
C VAL A 7 -7.32 0.45 0.81
N THR A 8 -8.53 0.77 0.36
CA THR A 8 -9.35 -0.14 -0.45
C THR A 8 -9.53 0.25 -1.92
N GLY A 9 -9.14 1.48 -2.30
CA GLY A 9 -9.21 1.98 -3.67
C GLY A 9 -7.88 1.92 -4.45
N PRO A 10 -7.93 1.82 -5.79
CA PRO A 10 -6.75 1.72 -6.65
C PRO A 10 -5.92 3.01 -6.66
N ALA A 11 -4.71 2.96 -7.22
CA ALA A 11 -3.87 4.16 -7.39
C ALA A 11 -4.52 5.24 -8.26
N TYR A 12 -5.17 4.81 -9.35
CA TYR A 12 -5.95 5.65 -10.24
C TYR A 12 -7.33 5.03 -10.45
N GLY A 13 -8.37 5.86 -10.51
CA GLY A 13 -9.76 5.45 -10.72
C GLY A 13 -10.72 6.00 -9.66
N THR A 14 -10.32 6.01 -8.39
CA THR A 14 -11.07 6.67 -7.30
C THR A 14 -10.14 7.49 -6.41
N GLN A 15 -10.69 8.43 -5.64
CA GLN A 15 -9.89 9.31 -4.79
C GLN A 15 -9.39 8.65 -3.50
N GLN A 16 -9.87 7.46 -3.14
CA GLN A 16 -9.62 6.85 -1.82
C GLN A 16 -8.12 6.76 -1.48
N ALA A 17 -7.30 6.26 -2.40
CA ALA A 17 -5.86 6.12 -2.17
C ALA A 17 -5.14 7.48 -2.07
N SER A 18 -5.58 8.48 -2.83
CA SER A 18 -5.05 9.85 -2.75
C SER A 18 -5.42 10.51 -1.41
N SER A 19 -6.66 10.35 -0.95
CA SER A 19 -7.10 10.84 0.36
C SER A 19 -6.33 10.17 1.50
N ALA A 20 -6.11 8.85 1.41
CA ALA A 20 -5.32 8.12 2.38
C ALA A 20 -3.87 8.62 2.46
N LEU A 21 -3.24 8.91 1.33
CA LEU A 21 -1.87 9.44 1.29
C LEU A 21 -1.77 10.84 1.88
N GLN A 22 -2.72 11.73 1.56
CA GLN A 22 -2.77 13.06 2.16
C GLN A 22 -2.99 12.99 3.68
N PHE A 23 -3.86 12.10 4.14
CA PHE A 23 -4.08 11.84 5.56
C PHE A 23 -2.81 11.31 6.25
N ALA A 24 -2.08 10.39 5.59
CA ALA A 24 -0.80 9.87 6.08
C ALA A 24 0.24 10.98 6.26
N HIS A 25 0.35 11.92 5.32
CA HIS A 25 1.24 13.06 5.48
C HIS A 25 0.78 14.01 6.59
N ALA A 26 -0.51 14.31 6.66
CA ALA A 26 -1.04 15.20 7.69
C ALA A 26 -0.80 14.66 9.11
N LEU A 27 -1.07 13.38 9.37
CA LEU A 27 -0.84 12.81 10.71
C LEU A 27 0.65 12.83 11.09
N LEU A 28 1.56 12.55 10.13
CA LEU A 28 3.00 12.56 10.39
C LEU A 28 3.47 13.98 10.72
N ASN A 29 2.95 14.99 10.02
CA ASN A 29 3.27 16.39 10.28
C ASN A 29 2.77 16.87 11.65
N GLU A 30 1.66 16.32 12.14
CA GLU A 30 1.13 16.54 13.50
C GLU A 30 1.88 15.73 14.59
N GLY A 31 2.98 15.05 14.23
CA GLY A 31 3.81 14.29 15.16
C GLY A 31 3.20 12.97 15.63
N HIS A 32 2.21 12.45 14.89
CA HIS A 32 1.71 11.09 15.12
C HIS A 32 2.59 10.05 14.42
N GLU A 33 2.48 8.80 14.87
CA GLU A 33 3.17 7.66 14.25
C GLU A 33 2.21 6.97 13.28
N LEU A 34 2.65 6.74 12.04
CA LEU A 34 1.99 5.83 11.11
C LEU A 34 2.75 4.50 11.11
N ALA A 35 2.20 3.50 11.81
CA ALA A 35 2.85 2.21 11.95
C ALA A 35 2.87 1.43 10.63
N SER A 36 1.73 1.42 9.91
CA SER A 36 1.62 0.73 8.64
C SER A 36 0.43 1.21 7.80
N VAL A 37 0.51 0.91 6.50
CA VAL A 37 -0.60 1.02 5.56
C VAL A 37 -0.88 -0.37 5.01
N PHE A 38 -2.12 -0.84 5.14
CA PHE A 38 -2.58 -2.13 4.62
C PHE A 38 -3.49 -1.93 3.42
N PHE A 39 -3.08 -2.47 2.27
CA PHE A 39 -3.77 -2.36 1.00
C PHE A 39 -4.55 -3.65 0.74
N TYR A 40 -5.87 -3.50 0.56
CA TYR A 40 -6.79 -4.62 0.34
C TYR A 40 -7.79 -4.30 -0.77
N ARG A 41 -8.50 -5.32 -1.28
CA ARG A 41 -9.42 -5.18 -2.42
C ARG A 41 -8.74 -4.54 -3.63
N GLU A 42 -9.28 -3.48 -4.21
CA GLU A 42 -8.70 -2.71 -5.31
C GLU A 42 -7.46 -1.91 -4.86
N GLY A 43 -7.27 -1.73 -3.55
CA GLY A 43 -6.09 -1.10 -2.93
C GLY A 43 -4.76 -1.72 -3.36
N VAL A 44 -4.75 -3.01 -3.71
CA VAL A 44 -3.52 -3.70 -4.13
C VAL A 44 -2.89 -3.10 -5.40
N TYR A 45 -3.67 -2.41 -6.25
CA TYR A 45 -3.14 -1.75 -7.43
C TYR A 45 -2.17 -0.60 -7.10
N ASN A 46 -2.13 -0.10 -5.85
CA ASN A 46 -1.13 0.87 -5.41
C ASN A 46 0.30 0.33 -5.38
N ALA A 47 0.47 -1.00 -5.47
CA ALA A 47 1.79 -1.63 -5.53
C ALA A 47 2.17 -2.11 -6.92
N ASN A 48 1.47 -1.68 -7.98
CA ASN A 48 1.84 -2.05 -9.35
C ASN A 48 2.99 -1.17 -9.85
N LEU A 49 4.18 -1.76 -9.97
CA LEU A 49 5.40 -1.14 -10.50
C LEU A 49 5.20 -0.52 -11.89
N LEU A 50 4.33 -1.11 -12.70
CA LEU A 50 4.09 -0.75 -14.09
C LEU A 50 3.10 0.40 -14.26
N THR A 51 2.60 0.97 -13.16
CA THR A 51 1.72 2.14 -13.21
C THR A 51 2.50 3.33 -13.78
N SER A 52 2.00 3.89 -14.87
CA SER A 52 2.66 4.95 -15.64
C SER A 52 1.71 6.13 -15.87
N PRO A 53 1.55 7.03 -14.89
CA PRO A 53 0.80 8.27 -15.10
C PRO A 53 1.44 9.16 -16.19
N ALA A 54 0.68 10.12 -16.70
CA ALA A 54 1.23 11.17 -17.56
C ALA A 54 2.22 12.05 -16.78
N SER A 55 3.10 12.77 -17.50
CA SER A 55 4.15 13.59 -16.89
C SER A 55 3.64 14.73 -16.01
N ASP A 56 2.39 15.14 -16.21
CA ASP A 56 1.68 16.20 -15.47
C ASP A 56 0.70 15.65 -14.40
N GLU A 57 0.62 14.33 -14.25
CA GLU A 57 -0.19 13.65 -13.25
C GLU A 57 0.65 13.26 -12.02
N TYR A 58 -0.01 13.12 -10.87
CA TYR A 58 0.65 12.80 -9.61
C TYR A 58 0.93 11.30 -9.46
N ASP A 59 2.20 10.90 -9.43
CA ASP A 59 2.59 9.50 -9.27
C ASP A 59 2.35 8.94 -7.86
N LEU A 60 1.15 8.41 -7.64
CA LEU A 60 0.73 7.89 -6.34
C LEU A 60 1.52 6.66 -5.89
N VAL A 61 1.94 5.79 -6.81
CA VAL A 61 2.70 4.56 -6.49
C VAL A 61 4.08 4.93 -5.97
N ARG A 62 4.77 5.86 -6.65
CA ARG A 62 6.08 6.37 -6.19
C ARG A 62 5.95 7.20 -4.92
N ALA A 63 4.84 7.91 -4.72
CA ALA A 63 4.61 8.65 -3.47
C ALA A 63 4.46 7.72 -2.26
N TRP A 64 3.77 6.59 -2.39
CA TRP A 64 3.74 5.56 -1.35
C TRP A 64 5.14 5.00 -1.07
N GLN A 65 5.89 4.62 -2.11
CA GLN A 65 7.28 4.16 -1.94
C GLN A 65 8.12 5.21 -1.19
N LYS A 66 7.97 6.50 -1.53
CA LYS A 66 8.65 7.59 -0.85
C LYS A 66 8.30 7.64 0.64
N LEU A 67 7.01 7.50 1.00
CA LEU A 67 6.56 7.42 2.40
C LEU A 67 7.27 6.29 3.16
N ASN A 68 7.38 5.11 2.56
CA ASN A 68 8.13 3.98 3.13
C ASN A 68 9.61 4.33 3.34
N THR A 69 10.29 4.83 2.30
CA THR A 69 11.73 5.12 2.38
C THR A 69 12.08 6.26 3.34
N GLN A 70 11.22 7.28 3.46
CA GLN A 70 11.50 8.48 4.26
C GLN A 70 11.08 8.33 5.73
N HIS A 71 10.00 7.61 5.99
CA HIS A 71 9.40 7.51 7.32
C HIS A 71 9.41 6.09 7.89
N GLY A 72 9.90 5.10 7.15
CA GLY A 72 9.93 3.69 7.60
C GLY A 72 8.55 3.04 7.69
N VAL A 73 7.51 3.65 7.09
CA VAL A 73 6.13 3.16 7.15
C VAL A 73 6.03 1.83 6.40
N ALA A 74 5.57 0.78 7.06
CA ALA A 74 5.37 -0.52 6.42
C ALA A 74 4.18 -0.48 5.44
N LEU A 75 4.42 -0.86 4.16
CA LEU A 75 3.38 -0.93 3.13
C LEU A 75 3.02 -2.39 2.84
N ASN A 76 1.94 -2.83 3.46
CA ASN A 76 1.49 -4.22 3.46
C ASN A 76 0.42 -4.44 2.40
N ILE A 77 0.60 -5.43 1.54
CA ILE A 77 -0.34 -5.79 0.47
C ILE A 77 -0.92 -7.15 0.77
N CYS A 78 -2.25 -7.27 0.82
CA CYS A 78 -2.88 -8.57 1.00
C CYS A 78 -2.55 -9.53 -0.15
N VAL A 79 -1.76 -10.57 0.13
CA VAL A 79 -1.27 -11.53 -0.87
C VAL A 79 -2.41 -12.17 -1.68
N ALA A 80 -3.48 -12.60 -1.02
CA ALA A 80 -4.60 -13.25 -1.72
C ALA A 80 -5.37 -12.28 -2.64
N ALA A 81 -5.48 -11.01 -2.26
CA ALA A 81 -6.13 -9.99 -3.09
C ALA A 81 -5.25 -9.55 -4.26
N ALA A 82 -3.93 -9.47 -4.03
CA ALA A 82 -2.91 -9.10 -4.99
C ALA A 82 -2.82 -10.13 -6.12
N LEU A 83 -2.66 -11.41 -5.79
CA LEU A 83 -2.56 -12.49 -6.77
C LEU A 83 -3.80 -12.57 -7.67
N ARG A 84 -5.01 -12.43 -7.11
CA ARG A 84 -6.27 -12.41 -7.90
C ARG A 84 -6.38 -11.21 -8.85
N ARG A 85 -5.58 -10.16 -8.65
CA ARG A 85 -5.59 -8.92 -9.44
C ARG A 85 -4.29 -8.70 -10.21
N GLY A 86 -3.42 -9.73 -10.27
CA GLY A 86 -2.18 -9.67 -11.04
C GLY A 86 -1.11 -8.75 -10.44
N ILE A 87 -1.07 -8.58 -9.12
CA ILE A 87 0.03 -7.93 -8.41
C ILE A 87 0.89 -9.02 -7.77
N ILE A 88 2.12 -9.16 -8.25
CA ILE A 88 2.95 -10.36 -8.05
C ILE A 88 4.40 -9.95 -7.78
N ASP A 89 5.03 -10.55 -6.77
CA ASP A 89 6.46 -10.41 -6.50
C ASP A 89 7.28 -11.49 -7.21
N GLU A 90 8.60 -11.40 -7.16
CA GLU A 90 9.49 -12.36 -7.82
C GLU A 90 9.29 -13.80 -7.32
N THR A 91 9.03 -13.96 -6.02
CA THR A 91 8.82 -15.27 -5.40
C THR A 91 7.56 -15.94 -5.97
N GLU A 92 6.44 -15.23 -5.99
CA GLU A 92 5.17 -15.75 -6.49
C GLU A 92 5.19 -15.91 -8.02
N ALA A 93 5.89 -15.04 -8.75
CA ALA A 93 6.08 -15.20 -10.18
C ALA A 93 6.80 -16.51 -10.50
N GLY A 94 7.89 -16.83 -9.78
CA GLY A 94 8.58 -18.11 -9.90
C GLY A 94 7.70 -19.30 -9.53
N ARG A 95 6.96 -19.22 -8.42
CA ARG A 95 6.05 -20.28 -7.95
C ARG A 95 4.92 -20.58 -8.93
N LEU A 96 4.37 -19.55 -9.57
CA LEU A 96 3.26 -19.65 -10.52
C LEU A 96 3.72 -19.82 -11.98
N ALA A 97 5.04 -19.90 -12.24
CA ALA A 97 5.63 -19.96 -13.57
C ALA A 97 5.17 -18.81 -14.49
N LEU A 98 5.11 -17.59 -13.93
CA LEU A 98 4.76 -16.39 -14.66
C LEU A 98 6.02 -15.72 -15.25
N PRO A 99 5.90 -15.02 -16.38
CA PRO A 99 7.06 -14.47 -17.09
C PRO A 99 7.72 -13.28 -16.36
N SER A 100 7.00 -12.62 -15.44
CA SER A 100 7.48 -11.40 -14.78
C SER A 100 6.72 -11.11 -13.50
N ALA A 101 7.38 -10.42 -12.57
CA ALA A 101 6.78 -9.75 -11.43
C ALA A 101 6.49 -8.27 -11.72
N ASN A 102 5.60 -7.68 -10.93
CA ASN A 102 5.24 -6.27 -11.02
C ASN A 102 5.01 -5.61 -9.66
N LEU A 103 5.44 -6.23 -8.56
CA LEU A 103 5.37 -5.62 -7.24
C LEU A 103 6.37 -4.46 -7.14
N GLN A 104 5.86 -3.30 -6.75
CA GLN A 104 6.65 -2.11 -6.49
C GLN A 104 7.62 -2.32 -5.30
N PRO A 105 8.92 -2.07 -5.46
CA PRO A 105 9.85 -2.03 -4.32
C PRO A 105 9.40 -1.06 -3.22
N GLY A 106 9.48 -1.51 -1.97
CA GLY A 106 8.98 -0.80 -0.78
C GLY A 106 7.62 -1.32 -0.30
N PHE A 107 6.90 -2.09 -1.12
CA PHE A 107 5.73 -2.86 -0.71
C PHE A 107 6.09 -4.31 -0.39
N THR A 108 5.34 -4.91 0.53
CA THR A 108 5.53 -6.31 0.96
C THR A 108 4.21 -7.06 0.87
N LEU A 109 4.22 -8.24 0.25
CA LEU A 109 3.07 -9.15 0.30
C LEU A 109 2.94 -9.73 1.71
N SER A 110 1.74 -9.62 2.29
CA SER A 110 1.44 -10.11 3.63
C SER A 110 0.03 -10.69 3.73
N GLY A 111 -0.17 -11.54 4.74
CA GLY A 111 -1.47 -12.10 5.07
C GLY A 111 -2.37 -11.11 5.83
N LEU A 112 -3.64 -11.47 6.01
CA LEU A 112 -4.58 -10.68 6.81
C LEU A 112 -4.18 -10.56 8.29
N GLY A 113 -3.26 -11.39 8.77
CA GLY A 113 -2.70 -11.28 10.12
C GLY A 113 -2.06 -9.92 10.39
N ALA A 114 -1.42 -9.30 9.39
CA ALA A 114 -0.83 -7.96 9.54
C ALA A 114 -1.90 -6.88 9.80
N LEU A 115 -3.07 -7.00 9.16
CA LEU A 115 -4.21 -6.10 9.41
C LEU A 115 -4.78 -6.30 10.82
N ALA A 116 -4.91 -7.56 11.25
CA ALA A 116 -5.40 -7.88 12.59
C ALA A 116 -4.45 -7.36 13.68
N GLU A 117 -3.13 -7.58 13.51
CA GLU A 117 -2.10 -7.07 14.41
C GLU A 117 -2.13 -5.54 14.50
N ALA A 118 -2.19 -4.85 13.36
CA ALA A 118 -2.31 -3.39 13.33
C ALA A 118 -3.57 -2.91 14.07
N SER A 119 -4.69 -3.62 13.93
CA SER A 119 -5.95 -3.29 14.61
C SER A 119 -5.92 -3.51 16.13
N LEU A 120 -5.06 -4.41 16.61
CA LEU A 120 -4.90 -4.71 18.03
C LEU A 120 -3.84 -3.83 18.71
N THR A 121 -2.85 -3.33 17.95
CA THR A 121 -1.66 -2.66 18.50
C THR A 121 -1.63 -1.15 18.26
N CYS A 122 -2.39 -0.64 17.29
CA CYS A 122 -2.49 0.80 17.04
C CYS A 122 -3.62 1.43 17.84
N ASP A 123 -3.47 2.70 18.20
CA ASP A 123 -4.52 3.47 18.87
C ASP A 123 -5.73 3.66 17.95
N ARG A 124 -5.50 3.80 16.64
CA ARG A 124 -6.54 4.08 15.63
C ARG A 124 -6.27 3.31 14.34
N VAL A 125 -7.35 2.80 13.75
CA VAL A 125 -7.37 2.30 12.37
C VAL A 125 -8.31 3.17 11.56
N VAL A 126 -7.82 3.73 10.45
CA VAL A 126 -8.61 4.56 9.54
C VAL A 126 -8.68 3.89 8.19
N GLN A 127 -9.90 3.68 7.69
CA GLN A 127 -10.13 3.05 6.39
C GLN A 127 -10.51 4.08 5.34
N PHE A 128 -9.94 3.92 4.16
CA PHE A 128 -10.24 4.67 2.95
C PHE A 128 -10.76 3.76 1.85
#